data_AF-A0A6L7CY15-F1
#
_entry.id   AF-A0A6L7CY15-F1
#
_cell.length_a   1.000
_cell.length_b   1.000
_cell.length_c   1.000
_cell.angle_alpha   90.00
_cell.angle_beta   90.00
_cell.angle_gamma   90.00
#
_symmetry.space_group_name_H-M   'P 1'
#
loop_
_entity.id
_entity.type
_entity.pdbx_description
1 polymer ?
#
loop_
_entity_poly.entity_id
_entity_poly.type
_entity_poly.pdbx_seq_one_letter_code
_entity_poly.pdbx_strand_id
1 'polypeptide(L)'
;PAFRARAQGLAAVDSGMAGKAIPELQQAVRANPKDSEALGALGQAYSQKGDRANAVANLEKALALDPHSSNNDKWNSLLKVNRYWLAIQQGDAALKANNPDRAERLFQQARNVDNTDSYAVLGLGDVAMAR
;
A
#
# COMPACT_ATOMS: atom_id res chain seq x y z
N PRO A 1 24.57 9.96 -8.75
CA PRO A 1 24.63 8.55 -9.20
C PRO A 1 23.56 7.73 -8.47
N ALA A 2 23.05 6.64 -9.05
CA ALA A 2 21.89 5.90 -8.53
C ALA A 2 22.02 5.44 -7.07
N PHE A 3 23.24 5.05 -6.64
CA PHE A 3 23.50 4.66 -5.24
C PHE A 3 23.26 5.81 -4.24
N ARG A 4 23.50 7.07 -4.65
CA ARG A 4 23.27 8.25 -3.82
C ARG A 4 21.77 8.52 -3.66
N ALA A 5 21.01 8.41 -4.76
CA ALA A 5 19.56 8.54 -4.74
C ALA A 5 18.92 7.47 -3.85
N ARG A 6 19.41 6.23 -3.93
CA ARG A 6 19.01 5.14 -3.00
C ARG A 6 19.22 5.54 -1.55
N ALA A 7 20.44 5.92 -1.18
CA ALA A 7 20.77 6.26 0.21
C ALA A 7 19.96 7.46 0.74
N GLN A 8 19.82 8.51 -0.08
CA GLN A 8 19.02 9.69 0.27
C GLN A 8 17.54 9.36 0.41
N GLY A 9 17.02 8.53 -0.50
CA GLY A 9 15.66 8.04 -0.48
C GLY A 9 15.34 7.26 0.79
N LEU A 10 16.19 6.30 1.16
CA LEU A 10 16.05 5.51 2.39
C LEU A 10 16.08 6.41 3.64
N ALA A 11 17.08 7.28 3.75
CA ALA A 11 17.19 8.20 4.88
C ALA A 11 15.98 9.15 5.01
N ALA A 12 15.44 9.60 3.87
CA ALA A 12 14.24 10.44 3.86
C ALA A 12 12.98 9.68 4.31
N VAL A 13 12.84 8.39 3.98
CA VAL A 13 11.75 7.53 4.48
C VAL A 13 11.81 7.36 5.98
N ASP A 14 13.00 7.10 6.52
CA ASP A 14 13.22 6.94 7.96
C ASP A 14 12.95 8.24 8.72
N SER A 15 13.19 9.38 8.07
CA SER A 15 12.88 10.71 8.60
C SER A 15 11.40 11.12 8.40
N GLY A 16 10.55 10.25 7.85
CA GLY A 16 9.14 10.55 7.55
C GLY A 16 8.92 11.58 6.42
N MET A 17 9.97 11.93 5.67
CA MET A 17 9.94 12.94 4.61
C MET A 17 9.51 12.31 3.27
N ALA A 18 8.32 11.71 3.24
CA ALA A 18 7.78 11.00 2.08
C ALA A 18 7.89 11.80 0.76
N GLY A 19 7.60 13.11 0.81
CA GLY A 19 7.67 13.99 -0.38
C GLY A 19 9.08 14.09 -0.98
N LYS A 20 10.14 14.02 -0.17
CA LYS A 20 11.54 14.00 -0.63
C LYS A 20 12.00 12.58 -0.98
N ALA A 21 11.51 11.58 -0.26
CA ALA A 21 11.88 10.18 -0.47
C ALA A 21 11.44 9.64 -1.84
N ILE A 22 10.20 9.92 -2.25
CA ILE A 22 9.60 9.37 -3.48
C ILE A 22 10.46 9.61 -4.73
N PRO A 23 10.86 10.85 -5.10
CA PRO A 23 11.62 11.07 -6.32
C PRO A 23 12.99 10.37 -6.31
N GLU A 24 13.68 10.38 -5.17
CA GLU A 24 14.99 9.73 -5.00
C GLU A 24 14.88 8.20 -5.12
N LEU A 25 13.85 7.61 -4.49
CA LEU A 25 13.58 6.17 -4.56
C LEU A 25 13.09 5.74 -5.94
N GLN A 26 12.29 6.56 -6.63
CA GLN A 26 11.92 6.30 -8.01
C GLN A 26 13.16 6.25 -8.92
N GLN A 27 14.11 7.16 -8.72
CA GLN A 27 15.37 7.12 -9.48
C GLN A 27 16.18 5.86 -9.14
N ALA A 28 16.27 5.49 -7.86
CA ALA A 28 16.95 4.27 -7.43
C ALA A 28 16.34 3.01 -8.06
N VAL A 29 15.01 2.88 -8.02
CA VAL A 29 14.26 1.75 -8.60
C VAL A 29 14.38 1.73 -10.12
N ARG A 30 14.39 2.88 -10.81
CA ARG A 30 14.63 2.91 -12.26
C ARG A 30 16.02 2.41 -12.63
N ALA A 31 17.02 2.74 -11.83
CA ALA A 31 18.39 2.31 -12.05
C ALA A 31 18.61 0.83 -11.70
N ASN A 32 17.94 0.34 -10.64
CA ASN A 32 17.93 -1.07 -10.28
C ASN A 32 16.51 -1.54 -9.93
N PRO A 33 15.75 -2.05 -10.93
CA PRO A 33 14.38 -2.52 -10.70
C PRO A 33 14.26 -3.76 -9.81
N LYS A 34 15.39 -4.41 -9.45
CA LYS A 34 15.43 -5.59 -8.58
C LYS A 34 15.87 -5.28 -7.16
N ASP A 35 16.04 -4.00 -6.80
CA ASP A 35 16.35 -3.58 -5.45
C ASP A 35 15.10 -3.67 -4.56
N SER A 36 14.93 -4.82 -3.89
CA SER A 36 13.78 -5.10 -3.02
C SER A 36 13.65 -4.07 -1.89
N GLU A 37 14.77 -3.60 -1.34
CA GLU A 37 14.78 -2.60 -0.28
C GLU A 37 14.34 -1.22 -0.81
N ALA A 38 14.85 -0.78 -1.96
CA ALA A 38 14.41 0.49 -2.56
C ALA A 38 12.93 0.47 -2.96
N LEU A 39 12.44 -0.67 -3.47
CA LEU A 39 11.01 -0.87 -3.77
C LEU A 39 10.16 -0.84 -2.50
N GLY A 40 10.58 -1.53 -1.44
CA GLY A 40 9.85 -1.56 -0.17
C GLY A 40 9.80 -0.18 0.48
N ALA A 41 10.92 0.54 0.49
CA ALA A 41 11.00 1.91 0.96
C ALA A 41 10.15 2.87 0.12
N LEU A 42 10.09 2.67 -1.20
CA LEU A 42 9.22 3.47 -2.07
C LEU A 42 7.74 3.22 -1.72
N GLY A 43 7.37 1.95 -1.47
CA GLY A 43 6.06 1.59 -0.98
C GLY A 43 5.71 2.22 0.38
N GLN A 44 6.65 2.24 1.32
CA GLN A 44 6.50 2.94 2.59
C GLN A 44 6.33 4.46 2.40
N ALA A 45 7.11 5.09 1.53
CA ALA A 45 6.99 6.52 1.25
C ALA A 45 5.60 6.86 0.68
N TYR A 46 5.08 6.04 -0.23
CA TYR A 46 3.71 6.20 -0.73
C TYR A 46 2.66 5.99 0.37
N SER A 47 2.86 4.99 1.24
CA SER A 47 1.99 4.77 2.40
C SER A 47 1.94 5.98 3.32
N GLN A 48 3.09 6.60 3.62
CA GLN A 48 3.18 7.81 4.44
C GLN A 48 2.47 9.00 3.78
N LYS A 49 2.46 9.07 2.45
CA LYS A 49 1.74 10.08 1.67
C LYS A 49 0.24 9.79 1.53
N GLY A 50 -0.23 8.61 1.96
CA GLY A 50 -1.61 8.16 1.80
C GLY A 50 -1.94 7.62 0.39
N ASP A 51 -0.93 7.47 -0.48
CA ASP A 51 -1.10 6.86 -1.81
C ASP A 51 -1.04 5.33 -1.68
N ARG A 52 -2.16 4.76 -1.22
CA ARG A 52 -2.24 3.34 -0.87
C ARG A 52 -2.08 2.42 -2.07
N ALA A 53 -2.55 2.84 -3.25
CA ALA A 53 -2.44 2.05 -4.47
C ALA A 53 -0.97 1.86 -4.88
N ASN A 54 -0.20 2.94 -4.90
CA ASN A 54 1.23 2.84 -5.19
C ASN A 54 2.00 2.17 -4.05
N ALA A 55 1.59 2.34 -2.80
CA ALA A 55 2.17 1.61 -1.67
C ALA A 55 2.06 0.10 -1.85
N VAL A 56 0.84 -0.41 -2.08
CA VAL A 56 0.56 -1.84 -2.29
C VAL A 56 1.41 -2.40 -3.44
N ALA A 57 1.40 -1.75 -4.60
CA ALA A 57 2.10 -2.24 -5.79
C ALA A 57 3.62 -2.36 -5.60
N ASN A 58 4.24 -1.44 -4.87
CA ASN A 58 5.70 -1.48 -4.63
C ASN A 58 6.07 -2.45 -3.51
N LEU A 59 5.26 -2.56 -2.46
CA LEU A 59 5.46 -3.54 -1.38
C LEU A 59 5.33 -4.98 -1.88
N GLU A 60 4.33 -5.28 -2.71
CA GLU A 60 4.17 -6.60 -3.31
C GLU A 60 5.38 -6.99 -4.16
N LYS A 61 5.91 -6.06 -4.96
CA LYS A 61 7.13 -6.29 -5.75
C LYS A 61 8.35 -6.53 -4.86
N ALA A 62 8.51 -5.75 -3.79
CA ALA A 62 9.61 -5.92 -2.85
C ALA A 62 9.59 -7.32 -2.20
N LEU A 63 8.43 -7.75 -1.71
CA LEU A 63 8.20 -9.05 -1.09
C LEU A 63 8.41 -10.21 -2.07
N ALA A 64 7.99 -10.05 -3.33
CA ALA A 64 8.15 -11.08 -4.35
C ALA A 64 9.60 -11.23 -4.82
N LEU A 65 10.38 -10.15 -4.83
CA LEU A 65 11.78 -10.16 -5.25
C LEU A 65 12.71 -10.78 -4.22
N ASP A 66 12.46 -10.51 -2.93
CA ASP A 66 13.26 -11.07 -1.85
C ASP A 66 12.36 -11.51 -0.69
N PRO A 67 11.83 -12.75 -0.74
CA PRO A 67 10.97 -13.30 0.31
C PRO A 67 11.68 -13.61 1.63
N HIS A 68 13.02 -13.53 1.67
CA HIS A 68 13.82 -13.87 2.86
C HIS A 68 14.57 -12.67 3.44
N SER A 69 14.39 -11.47 2.88
CA SER A 69 14.94 -10.23 3.45
C SER A 69 14.41 -9.98 4.86
N SER A 70 15.26 -9.42 5.72
CA SER A 70 14.91 -9.00 7.09
C SER A 70 13.79 -7.97 7.16
N ASN A 71 13.54 -7.22 6.08
CA ASN A 71 12.48 -6.23 6.02
C ASN A 71 11.12 -6.84 5.58
N ASN A 72 11.01 -8.14 5.33
CA ASN A 72 9.75 -8.77 4.89
C ASN A 72 8.60 -8.49 5.84
N ASP A 73 8.80 -8.66 7.14
CA ASP A 73 7.74 -8.47 8.13
C ASP A 73 7.24 -7.02 8.14
N LYS A 74 8.17 -6.07 7.99
CA LYS A 74 7.85 -4.64 7.85
C LYS A 74 7.02 -4.38 6.59
N TRP A 75 7.45 -4.91 5.44
CA TRP A 75 6.74 -4.71 4.17
C TRP A 75 5.37 -5.39 4.17
N ASN A 76 5.25 -6.60 4.73
CA ASN A 76 4.00 -7.33 4.87
C ASN A 76 3.02 -6.59 5.78
N SER A 77 3.50 -6.04 6.90
CA SER A 77 2.67 -5.25 7.81
C SER A 77 2.12 -3.99 7.12
N LEU A 78 2.99 -3.24 6.44
CA LEU A 78 2.56 -2.08 5.65
C LEU A 78 1.61 -2.47 4.52
N LEU A 79 1.87 -3.60 3.84
CA LEU A 79 1.02 -4.08 2.75
C LEU A 79 -0.37 -4.41 3.27
N LYS A 80 -0.49 -5.10 4.40
CA LYS A 80 -1.75 -5.44 5.04
C LYS A 80 -2.57 -4.18 5.32
N VAL A 81 -1.97 -3.20 6.00
CA VAL A 81 -2.63 -1.93 6.34
C VAL A 81 -3.07 -1.19 5.07
N ASN A 82 -2.19 -1.05 4.08
CA ASN A 82 -2.54 -0.32 2.86
C ASN A 82 -3.59 -1.04 2.02
N ARG A 83 -3.55 -2.36 1.94
CA ARG A 83 -4.55 -3.16 1.22
C ARG A 83 -5.92 -3.08 1.89
N TYR A 84 -5.97 -3.12 3.23
CA TYR A 84 -7.21 -2.93 3.99
C TYR A 84 -7.88 -1.61 3.61
N TRP A 85 -7.19 -0.50 3.83
CA TRP A 85 -7.74 0.83 3.58
C TRP A 85 -8.00 1.11 2.09
N LEU A 86 -7.19 0.55 1.19
CA LEU A 86 -7.44 0.64 -0.24
C LEU A 86 -8.74 -0.07 -0.63
N ALA A 87 -9.00 -1.25 -0.07
CA ALA A 87 -10.23 -2.00 -0.30
C ALA A 87 -11.46 -1.26 0.24
N ILE A 88 -11.38 -0.68 1.44
CA ILE A 88 -12.43 0.21 1.98
C ILE A 88 -12.71 1.37 1.02
N GLN A 89 -11.67 2.11 0.63
CA GLN A 89 -11.80 3.27 -0.26
C GLN A 89 -12.45 2.89 -1.60
N GLN A 90 -12.06 1.74 -2.17
CA GLN A 90 -12.66 1.26 -3.42
C GLN A 90 -14.11 0.80 -3.22
N GLY A 91 -14.43 0.20 -2.07
CA GLY A 91 -15.79 -0.21 -1.71
C GLY A 91 -16.73 1.00 -1.62
N ASP A 92 -16.29 2.05 -0.92
CA ASP A 92 -17.02 3.32 -0.82
C ASP A 92 -17.24 3.96 -2.19
N ALA A 93 -16.22 3.94 -3.05
CA ALA A 93 -16.31 4.45 -4.41
C ALA A 93 -17.31 3.63 -5.26
N ALA A 94 -17.36 2.31 -5.07
CA ALA A 94 -18.31 1.44 -5.76
C ALA A 94 -19.76 1.68 -5.30
N LEU A 95 -20.00 1.92 -4.01
CA LEU A 95 -21.31 2.34 -3.50
C LEU A 95 -21.75 3.67 -4.13
N LYS A 96 -20.85 4.66 -4.14
CA LYS A 96 -21.12 5.96 -4.79
C LYS A 96 -21.42 5.84 -6.29
N ALA A 97 -20.85 4.83 -6.94
CA ALA A 97 -21.11 4.51 -8.33
C ALA A 97 -22.36 3.62 -8.54
N ASN A 98 -23.20 3.44 -7.52
CA ASN A 98 -24.40 2.60 -7.52
C ASN A 98 -24.11 1.14 -7.92
N ASN A 99 -22.97 0.61 -7.48
CA ASN A 99 -22.55 -0.77 -7.74
C ASN A 99 -22.36 -1.52 -6.40
N PRO A 100 -23.48 -1.92 -5.74
CA PRO A 100 -23.44 -2.57 -4.44
C PRO A 100 -22.73 -3.94 -4.48
N ASP A 101 -22.82 -4.69 -5.58
CA ASP A 101 -22.15 -6.00 -5.69
C ASP A 101 -20.63 -5.86 -5.71
N ARG A 102 -20.11 -4.83 -6.40
CA ARG A 102 -18.67 -4.54 -6.37
C ARG A 102 -18.23 -4.06 -5.00
N ALA A 103 -19.02 -3.20 -4.36
CA ALA A 103 -18.74 -2.72 -3.02
C ALA A 103 -18.70 -3.86 -2.00
N GLU A 104 -19.65 -4.81 -2.07
CA GLU A 104 -19.68 -5.98 -1.19
C GLU A 104 -18.37 -6.75 -1.23
N ARG A 105 -17.89 -7.08 -2.44
CA ARG A 105 -16.65 -7.83 -2.64
C ARG A 105 -15.44 -7.11 -2.04
N LEU A 106 -15.39 -5.79 -2.17
CA LEU A 106 -14.29 -4.96 -1.68
C LEU A 106 -14.30 -4.85 -0.14
N PHE A 107 -15.46 -4.67 0.48
CA PHE A 107 -15.56 -4.70 1.94
C PHE A 107 -15.30 -6.09 2.52
N GLN A 108 -15.74 -7.16 1.84
CA GLN A 108 -15.37 -8.53 2.22
C GLN A 108 -13.85 -8.75 2.11
N GLN A 109 -13.22 -8.24 1.05
CA GLN A 109 -11.76 -8.28 0.90
C GLN A 109 -11.06 -7.53 2.03
N ALA A 110 -11.54 -6.32 2.39
CA ALA A 110 -11.01 -5.57 3.52
C ALA A 110 -11.12 -6.39 4.82
N ARG A 111 -12.30 -6.95 5.12
CA ARG A 111 -12.51 -7.79 6.31
C ARG A 111 -11.61 -9.03 6.35
N ASN A 112 -11.30 -9.63 5.20
CA ASN A 112 -10.40 -10.77 5.12
C ASN A 112 -8.93 -10.37 5.37
N VAL A 113 -8.57 -9.12 5.05
CA VAL A 113 -7.25 -8.56 5.36
C VAL A 113 -7.17 -8.23 6.85
N ASP A 114 -8.15 -7.52 7.39
CA ASP A 114 -8.25 -7.19 8.81
C ASP A 114 -9.70 -7.30 9.27
N ASN A 115 -9.96 -8.21 10.20
CA ASN A 115 -11.29 -8.46 10.77
C ASN A 115 -11.50 -7.78 12.13
N THR A 116 -10.52 -7.01 12.62
CA THR A 116 -10.61 -6.33 13.92
C THR A 116 -11.18 -4.93 13.80
N ASP A 117 -11.12 -4.35 12.60
CA ASP A 117 -11.61 -3.01 12.32
C ASP A 117 -13.07 -3.04 11.81
N SER A 118 -13.89 -2.10 12.30
CA SER A 118 -15.33 -2.04 12.05
C SER A 118 -15.71 -1.42 10.70
N TYR A 119 -14.82 -0.69 10.01
CA TYR A 119 -15.17 0.00 8.75
C TYR A 119 -15.65 -0.96 7.66
N ALA A 120 -15.03 -2.14 7.55
CA ALA A 120 -15.47 -3.15 6.60
C ALA A 120 -16.89 -3.67 6.89
N VAL A 121 -17.25 -3.80 8.17
CA VAL A 121 -18.59 -4.27 8.58
C VAL A 121 -19.64 -3.19 8.34
N LEU A 122 -19.30 -1.93 8.65
CA LEU A 122 -20.17 -0.79 8.37
C LEU A 122 -20.47 -0.68 6.87
N GLY A 123 -19.45 -0.76 6.02
CA GLY A 123 -19.62 -0.74 4.57
C GLY A 123 -20.50 -1.88 4.03
N LEU A 124 -20.42 -3.08 4.62
CA LEU A 124 -21.31 -4.20 4.27
C LEU A 124 -22.77 -3.94 4.67
N GLY A 125 -22.99 -3.24 5.80
CA GLY A 125 -24.32 -2.77 6.19
C GLY A 125 -24.89 -1.79 5.17
N ASP A 126 -24.08 -0.82 4.73
CA ASP A 126 -24.46 0.16 3.70
C ASP A 126 -24.79 -0.52 2.36
N VAL A 127 -24.02 -1.54 1.97
CA VAL A 127 -24.31 -2.37 0.79
C VAL A 127 -25.67 -3.05 0.89
N ALA A 128 -26.00 -3.63 2.05
CA ALA A 128 -27.28 -4.31 2.24
C ALA A 128 -28.48 -3.34 2.14
N MET A 129 -28.30 -2.09 2.56
CA MET A 129 -29.33 -1.04 2.42
C MET A 129 -29.45 -0.49 1.00
N ALA A 130 -28.39 -0.56 0.19
CA ALA A 130 -28.35 -0.05 -1.18
C ALA A 130 -28.87 -1.03 -2.24
N ARG A 131 -29.28 -2.23 -1.83
CA ARG A 131 -29.92 -3.26 -2.67
C ARG A 131 -31.43 -3.11 -2.68
#